data_AF-A0A386TGL8-F1
#
_entry.id   AF-A0A386TGL8-F1
#
_cell.length_a   1.000
_cell.length_b   1.000
_cell.length_c   1.000
_cell.angle_alpha   90.00
_cell.angle_beta   90.00
_cell.angle_gamma   90.00
#
_symmetry.space_group_name_H-M   'P 1'
#
loop_
_entity.id
_entity.type
_entity.pdbx_description
1 polymer ?
#
loop_
_entity_poly.entity_id
_entity_poly.type
_entity_poly.pdbx_seq_one_letter_code
_entity_poly.pdbx_strand_id
1 'polypeptide(L)'
;MIRFLKDRFRRSEAGGVTVEFVILLPLVFYFFFLALETGLWSAREIMLRRATNLAVRDVRLATGATPGYDAMKALICERSVFDAGCLENIRIEMRALPIADWADLGGPAPCVDRDEDFDPANGFLPGQQNNLMMMRVCRLFEPLLPGTGLGRQLPEGSDGQYGVRVTTAFVTEPRG
;
A
#
# COMPACT_ATOMS: atom_id res chain seq x y z
N MET A 1 28.48 46.57 -14.30
CA MET A 1 29.32 45.51 -13.72
C MET A 1 28.71 44.10 -13.88
N ILE A 2 27.46 43.87 -13.47
CA ILE A 2 26.76 42.56 -13.54
C ILE A 2 26.65 41.99 -14.98
N ARG A 3 26.41 42.85 -15.97
CA ARG A 3 26.25 42.43 -17.38
C ARG A 3 27.54 41.89 -18.01
N PHE A 4 28.69 42.44 -17.61
CA PHE A 4 30.02 42.03 -18.10
C PHE A 4 30.47 40.69 -17.51
N LEU A 5 30.17 40.44 -16.23
CA LEU A 5 30.40 39.15 -15.57
C LEU A 5 29.58 38.03 -16.23
N LYS A 6 28.34 38.32 -16.64
CA LYS A 6 27.44 37.37 -17.33
C LYS A 6 27.96 36.95 -18.71
N ASP A 7 28.51 37.89 -19.48
CA ASP A 7 29.11 37.61 -20.80
C ASP A 7 30.44 36.88 -20.69
N ARG A 8 31.25 37.17 -19.66
CA ARG A 8 32.49 36.42 -19.37
C ARG A 8 32.20 34.99 -18.92
N PHE A 9 31.15 34.78 -18.13
CA PHE A 9 30.73 33.45 -17.68
C PHE A 9 30.17 32.61 -18.84
N ARG A 10 29.34 33.19 -19.73
CA ARG A 10 28.82 32.51 -20.94
C ARG A 10 29.89 32.10 -21.96
N ARG A 11 31.05 32.78 -21.97
CA ARG A 11 32.20 32.47 -22.83
C ARG A 11 33.24 31.56 -22.17
N SER A 12 33.04 31.19 -20.91
CA SER A 12 34.00 30.37 -20.18
C SER A 12 33.74 28.89 -20.44
N GLU A 13 34.74 28.18 -20.98
CA GLU A 13 34.69 26.72 -21.17
C GLU A 13 35.25 25.95 -19.95
N ALA A 14 35.61 26.65 -18.86
CA ALA A 14 36.28 26.11 -17.69
C ALA A 14 35.44 25.13 -16.83
N GLY A 15 34.30 24.67 -17.34
CA GLY A 15 33.41 23.71 -16.67
C GLY A 15 32.70 22.74 -17.62
N GLY A 16 33.13 22.60 -18.88
CA GLY A 16 32.44 21.77 -19.87
C GLY A 16 32.18 20.34 -19.37
N VAL A 17 33.20 19.69 -18.80
CA VAL A 17 33.09 18.32 -18.27
C VAL A 17 32.32 18.26 -16.94
N THR A 18 32.44 19.28 -16.09
CA THR A 18 31.75 19.31 -14.79
C THR A 18 30.25 19.60 -14.92
N VAL A 19 29.85 20.41 -15.91
CA VAL A 19 28.43 20.74 -16.15
C VAL A 19 27.67 19.51 -16.62
N GLU A 20 28.26 18.71 -17.51
CA GLU A 20 27.66 17.45 -17.95
C GLU A 20 27.45 16.47 -16.79
N PHE A 21 28.47 16.30 -15.94
CA PHE A 21 28.37 15.43 -14.77
C PHE A 21 27.31 15.91 -13.75
N VAL A 22 27.24 17.22 -13.48
CA VAL A 22 26.26 17.80 -12.56
C VAL A 22 24.81 17.62 -13.05
N ILE A 23 24.59 17.46 -14.35
CA ILE A 23 23.26 17.24 -14.92
C ILE A 23 22.94 15.73 -15.03
N LEU A 24 23.86 14.93 -15.56
CA LEU A 24 23.63 13.51 -15.80
C LEU A 24 23.61 12.68 -14.52
N LEU A 25 24.46 12.99 -13.54
CA LEU A 25 24.55 12.20 -12.31
C LEU A 25 23.24 12.25 -11.49
N PRO A 26 22.62 13.41 -11.21
CA PRO A 26 21.33 13.45 -10.52
C PRO A 26 20.22 12.77 -11.31
N LEU A 27 20.25 12.82 -12.65
CA LEU A 27 19.29 12.13 -13.50
C LEU A 27 19.39 10.62 -13.34
N VAL A 28 20.60 10.06 -13.38
CA VAL A 28 20.83 8.62 -13.19
C VAL A 28 20.41 8.18 -11.78
N PHE A 29 20.81 8.94 -10.75
CA PHE A 29 20.39 8.64 -9.37
C PHE A 29 18.89 8.77 -9.17
N TYR A 30 18.22 9.71 -9.84
CA TYR A 30 16.77 9.84 -9.78
C TYR A 30 16.09 8.55 -10.25
N PHE A 31 16.49 7.99 -11.40
CA PHE A 31 15.95 6.72 -11.87
C PHE A 31 16.33 5.53 -10.96
N PHE A 32 17.54 5.52 -10.42
CA PHE A 32 17.97 4.50 -9.46
C PHE A 32 17.09 4.50 -8.20
N PHE A 33 16.84 5.68 -7.63
CA PHE A 33 16.00 5.85 -6.45
C PHE A 33 14.53 5.54 -6.73
N LEU A 34 14.03 5.92 -7.91
CA LEU A 34 12.69 5.54 -8.36
C LEU A 34 12.54 4.01 -8.44
N ALA A 35 13.51 3.33 -9.03
CA ALA A 35 13.53 1.86 -9.11
C ALA A 35 13.60 1.20 -7.72
N LEU A 36 14.41 1.75 -6.81
CA LEU A 36 14.54 1.25 -5.43
C LEU A 36 13.21 1.40 -4.68
N GLU A 37 12.58 2.57 -4.71
CA GLU A 37 11.30 2.82 -4.05
C GLU A 37 10.19 1.91 -4.63
N THR A 38 10.17 1.73 -5.96
CA THR A 38 9.22 0.83 -6.64
C THR A 38 9.45 -0.62 -6.22
N GLY A 39 10.71 -1.07 -6.15
CA GLY A 39 11.05 -2.42 -5.69
C GLY A 39 10.63 -2.66 -4.24
N LEU A 40 10.81 -1.67 -3.37
CA LEU A 40 10.36 -1.74 -1.98
C LEU A 40 8.83 -1.78 -1.87
N TRP A 41 8.13 -0.98 -2.68
CA TRP A 41 6.67 -1.02 -2.77
C TRP A 41 6.16 -2.41 -3.18
N SER A 42 6.72 -3.00 -4.24
CA SER A 42 6.36 -4.35 -4.68
C SER A 42 6.67 -5.41 -3.61
N ALA A 43 7.81 -5.30 -2.92
CA ALA A 43 8.14 -6.20 -1.82
C ALA A 43 7.10 -6.11 -0.68
N ARG A 44 6.69 -4.90 -0.29
CA ARG A 44 5.63 -4.67 0.71
C ARG A 44 4.29 -5.26 0.24
N GLU A 45 3.93 -5.11 -1.03
CA GLU A 45 2.72 -5.71 -1.60
C GLU A 45 2.73 -7.24 -1.52
N ILE A 46 3.82 -7.87 -1.96
CA ILE A 46 3.96 -9.34 -1.95
C ILE A 46 3.88 -9.88 -0.51
N MET A 47 4.57 -9.22 0.43
CA MET A 47 4.58 -9.64 1.83
C MET A 47 3.21 -9.46 2.49
N LEU A 48 2.51 -8.34 2.22
CA LEU A 48 1.15 -8.12 2.71
C LEU A 48 0.19 -9.17 2.11
N ARG A 49 0.28 -9.44 0.81
CA ARG A 49 -0.53 -10.46 0.13
C ARG A 49 -0.34 -11.85 0.73
N ARG A 50 0.91 -12.22 1.02
CA ARG A 50 1.24 -13.46 1.72
C ARG A 50 0.63 -13.50 3.12
N ALA A 51 0.81 -12.44 3.92
CA ALA A 51 0.28 -12.37 5.27
C ALA A 51 -1.25 -12.49 5.30
N THR A 52 -1.94 -11.79 4.41
CA THR A 52 -3.40 -11.88 4.25
C THR A 52 -3.84 -13.29 3.86
N ASN A 53 -3.17 -13.94 2.90
CA ASN A 53 -3.51 -15.30 2.49
C ASN A 53 -3.29 -16.33 3.61
N LEU A 54 -2.26 -16.17 4.44
CA LEU A 54 -2.05 -17.01 5.61
C LEU A 54 -3.15 -16.79 6.67
N ALA A 55 -3.49 -15.54 6.98
CA ALA A 55 -4.58 -15.23 7.90
C ALA A 55 -5.92 -15.78 7.42
N VAL A 56 -6.24 -15.61 6.13
CA VAL A 56 -7.44 -16.18 5.50
C VAL A 56 -7.45 -17.70 5.57
N ARG A 57 -6.33 -18.36 5.34
CA ARG A 57 -6.22 -19.82 5.48
C ARG A 57 -6.56 -20.26 6.89
N ASP A 58 -6.09 -19.55 7.90
CA ASP A 58 -6.41 -19.87 9.29
C ASP A 58 -7.91 -19.69 9.57
N VAL A 59 -8.54 -18.64 9.01
CA VAL A 59 -10.00 -18.46 9.09
C VAL A 59 -10.76 -19.57 8.38
N ARG A 60 -10.27 -20.05 7.22
CA ARG A 60 -10.88 -21.19 6.51
C ARG A 60 -10.82 -22.48 7.33
N LEU A 61 -9.73 -22.68 8.09
CA LEU A 61 -9.51 -23.88 8.91
C LEU A 61 -10.13 -23.75 10.32
N ALA A 62 -10.33 -22.53 10.81
CA ALA A 62 -10.93 -22.27 12.12
C ALA A 62 -12.43 -22.63 12.09
N THR A 63 -12.77 -23.77 12.69
CA THR A 63 -14.06 -24.48 12.61
C THR A 63 -15.24 -23.83 13.36
N GLY A 64 -15.38 -22.50 13.42
CA GLY A 64 -16.61 -21.97 14.01
C GLY A 64 -16.93 -20.48 14.05
N ALA A 65 -15.97 -19.58 13.91
CA ALA A 65 -16.28 -18.14 13.89
C ALA A 65 -15.20 -17.36 13.16
N THR A 66 -15.62 -16.52 12.20
CA THR A 66 -14.73 -15.51 11.63
C THR A 66 -14.28 -14.58 12.76
N PRO A 67 -12.97 -14.37 12.95
CA PRO A 67 -12.48 -13.46 13.97
C PRO A 67 -13.07 -12.06 13.76
N GLY A 68 -13.29 -11.33 14.86
CA GLY A 68 -13.69 -9.92 14.78
C GLY A 68 -12.64 -9.08 14.05
N TYR A 69 -13.03 -7.85 13.69
CA TYR A 69 -12.19 -6.93 12.93
C TYR A 69 -10.77 -6.77 13.50
N ASP A 70 -10.64 -6.47 14.80
CA ASP A 70 -9.34 -6.26 15.44
C ASP A 70 -8.50 -7.53 15.52
N ALA A 71 -9.13 -8.67 15.77
CA ALA A 71 -8.45 -9.97 15.76
C ALA A 71 -7.91 -10.30 14.36
N MET A 72 -8.67 -9.98 13.31
CA MET A 72 -8.22 -10.18 11.94
C MET A 72 -7.07 -9.24 11.55
N LYS A 73 -7.10 -7.98 12.00
CA LYS A 73 -5.96 -7.04 11.87
C LYS A 73 -4.71 -7.60 12.54
N ALA A 74 -4.84 -8.08 13.78
CA ALA A 74 -3.75 -8.68 14.54
C ALA A 74 -3.14 -9.89 13.83
N LEU A 75 -3.97 -10.81 13.31
CA LEU A 75 -3.51 -12.00 12.58
C LEU A 75 -2.70 -11.63 11.33
N ILE A 76 -3.11 -10.61 10.58
CA ILE A 76 -2.39 -10.14 9.40
C ILE A 76 -1.08 -9.48 9.80
N CYS A 77 -1.10 -8.61 10.81
CA CYS A 77 0.09 -7.91 11.27
C CYS A 77 1.15 -8.86 11.84
N GLU A 78 0.74 -9.87 12.61
CA GLU A 78 1.63 -10.91 13.15
C GLU A 78 2.33 -11.72 12.04
N ARG A 79 1.65 -11.97 10.92
CA ARG A 79 2.20 -12.71 9.77
C ARG A 79 2.96 -11.80 8.80
N SER A 80 2.93 -10.49 9.00
CA SER A 80 3.62 -9.51 8.17
C SER A 80 5.07 -9.39 8.58
N VAL A 81 5.97 -9.34 7.60
CA VAL A 81 7.40 -9.08 7.86
C VAL A 81 7.63 -7.62 8.29
N PHE A 82 6.77 -6.72 7.84
CA PHE A 82 6.83 -5.31 8.21
C PHE A 82 5.83 -5.08 9.34
N ASP A 83 6.09 -5.44 10.59
CA ASP A 83 5.08 -5.35 11.67
C ASP A 83 4.95 -3.95 12.31
N ALA A 84 6.00 -3.14 12.25
CA ALA A 84 6.04 -1.79 12.82
C ALA A 84 4.85 -0.91 12.37
N GLY A 85 4.09 -0.40 13.35
CA GLY A 85 2.93 0.46 13.13
C GLY A 85 1.81 -0.17 12.31
N CYS A 86 1.78 -1.51 12.19
CA CYS A 86 0.83 -2.20 11.33
C CYS A 86 -0.61 -2.02 11.80
N LEU A 87 -0.87 -2.15 13.10
CA LEU A 87 -2.23 -2.13 13.66
C LEU A 87 -2.90 -0.77 13.48
N GLU A 88 -2.13 0.31 13.52
CA GLU A 88 -2.59 1.69 13.40
C GLU A 88 -2.82 2.09 11.94
N ASN A 89 -2.06 1.50 11.01
CA ASN A 89 -2.02 1.91 9.60
C ASN A 89 -2.69 0.91 8.65
N ILE A 90 -3.33 -0.15 9.17
CA ILE A 90 -4.05 -1.15 8.37
C ILE A 90 -5.57 -0.98 8.50
N ARG A 91 -6.24 -0.95 7.34
CA ARG A 91 -7.69 -1.04 7.20
C ARG A 91 -8.02 -2.34 6.48
N ILE A 92 -8.98 -3.07 7.03
CA ILE A 92 -9.52 -4.27 6.40
C ILE A 92 -10.99 -4.04 6.09
N GLU A 93 -11.46 -4.65 5.01
CA GLU A 93 -12.86 -4.69 4.65
C GLU A 93 -13.17 -6.14 4.29
N MET A 94 -14.24 -6.66 4.86
CA MET A 94 -14.69 -8.02 4.62
C MET A 94 -16.18 -8.00 4.31
N ARG A 95 -16.55 -8.51 3.14
CA ARG A 95 -17.96 -8.61 2.74
C ARG A 95 -18.26 -10.00 2.22
N ALA A 96 -19.36 -10.57 2.68
CA ALA A 96 -19.96 -11.72 2.03
C ALA A 96 -20.68 -11.25 0.77
N LEU A 97 -20.28 -11.76 -0.40
CA LEU A 97 -20.92 -11.43 -1.66
C LEU A 97 -21.33 -12.71 -2.40
N PRO A 98 -22.53 -12.75 -2.98
CA PRO A 98 -22.86 -13.81 -3.94
C PRO A 98 -21.95 -13.67 -5.17
N ILE A 99 -21.64 -14.79 -5.82
CA ILE A 99 -20.74 -14.86 -6.99
C ILE A 99 -21.22 -13.95 -8.13
N ALA A 100 -22.53 -13.73 -8.24
CA ALA A 100 -23.16 -12.90 -9.27
C ALA A 100 -22.88 -11.39 -9.12
N ASP A 101 -22.69 -10.89 -7.90
CA ASP A 101 -22.62 -9.45 -7.60
C ASP A 101 -21.17 -8.96 -7.42
N TRP A 102 -20.19 -9.75 -7.89
CA TRP A 102 -18.76 -9.44 -7.77
C TRP A 102 -18.33 -8.14 -8.46
N ALA A 103 -19.05 -7.72 -9.50
CA ALA A 103 -18.76 -6.50 -10.26
C ALA A 103 -19.12 -5.21 -9.50
N ASP A 104 -19.90 -5.29 -8.43
CA ASP A 104 -20.46 -4.12 -7.73
C ASP A 104 -19.55 -3.61 -6.58
N LEU A 105 -18.39 -4.24 -6.38
CA LEU A 105 -17.34 -3.75 -5.49
C LEU A 105 -16.65 -2.53 -6.12
N GLY A 106 -17.26 -1.36 -5.97
CA GLY A 106 -16.71 -0.10 -6.45
C GLY A 106 -15.32 0.22 -5.89
N GLY A 107 -14.44 0.67 -6.78
CA GLY A 107 -13.18 1.34 -6.45
C GLY A 107 -12.04 0.47 -5.88
N PRO A 108 -10.92 1.09 -5.51
CA PRO A 108 -9.79 0.42 -4.86
C PRO A 108 -10.05 0.21 -3.36
N ALA A 109 -9.34 -0.74 -2.73
CA ALA A 109 -9.47 -1.01 -1.29
C ALA A 109 -9.30 0.27 -0.46
N PRO A 110 -10.24 0.60 0.45
CA PRO A 110 -10.15 1.81 1.24
C PRO A 110 -8.99 1.70 2.22
N CYS A 111 -8.23 2.79 2.37
CA CYS A 111 -7.12 2.89 3.30
C CYS A 111 -7.57 3.58 4.58
N VAL A 112 -6.73 3.54 5.63
CA VAL A 112 -6.99 4.32 6.83
C VAL A 112 -7.09 5.79 6.44
N ASP A 113 -8.18 6.41 6.82
CA ASP A 113 -8.39 7.85 6.73
C ASP A 113 -8.51 8.35 8.17
N ARG A 114 -7.66 9.31 8.54
CA ARG A 114 -7.61 9.86 9.91
C ARG A 114 -8.66 10.94 10.14
N ASP A 115 -9.21 11.49 9.05
CA ASP A 115 -10.24 12.51 9.07
C ASP A 115 -11.65 11.88 9.00
N GLU A 116 -11.75 10.59 8.67
CA GLU A 116 -12.99 9.81 8.64
C GLU A 116 -13.28 9.15 10.01
N ASP A 117 -14.47 9.38 10.56
CA ASP A 117 -14.99 8.59 11.70
C ASP A 117 -15.49 7.23 11.18
N PHE A 118 -14.55 6.31 10.96
CA PHE A 118 -14.85 5.00 10.39
C PHE A 118 -15.27 4.00 11.48
N ASP A 119 -16.52 3.54 11.40
CA ASP A 119 -16.99 2.39 12.18
C ASP A 119 -16.64 1.06 11.46
N PRO A 120 -15.81 0.19 12.06
CA PRO A 120 -15.48 -1.13 11.50
C PRO A 120 -16.71 -2.00 11.22
N ALA A 121 -17.82 -1.80 11.94
CA ALA A 121 -19.06 -2.55 11.74
C ALA A 121 -19.70 -2.31 10.37
N ASN A 122 -19.39 -1.18 9.70
CA ASN A 122 -19.94 -0.85 8.38
C ASN A 122 -19.23 -1.57 7.22
N GLY A 123 -17.99 -2.03 7.42
CA GLY A 123 -17.16 -2.63 6.37
C GLY A 123 -16.72 -4.07 6.64
N PHE A 124 -16.92 -4.57 7.86
CA PHE A 124 -16.56 -5.93 8.26
C PHE A 124 -17.83 -6.73 8.55
N LEU A 125 -18.44 -7.24 7.48
CA LEU A 125 -19.66 -8.05 7.50
C LEU A 125 -19.30 -9.49 7.13
N PRO A 126 -18.83 -10.30 8.09
CA PRO A 126 -18.56 -11.71 7.85
C PRO A 126 -19.86 -12.45 7.50
N GLY A 127 -19.80 -13.28 6.46
CA GLY A 127 -20.92 -14.11 6.02
C GLY A 127 -21.09 -15.38 6.84
N GLN A 128 -22.13 -16.12 6.49
CA GLN A 128 -22.37 -17.48 7.01
C GLN A 128 -21.52 -18.51 6.25
N GLN A 129 -21.56 -19.76 6.70
CA GLN A 129 -20.90 -20.89 6.00
C GLN A 129 -21.33 -20.97 4.53
N ASN A 130 -20.44 -21.44 3.66
CA ASN A 130 -20.60 -21.50 2.19
C ASN A 130 -20.74 -20.15 1.47
N ASN A 131 -20.63 -19.01 2.16
CA ASN A 131 -20.58 -17.73 1.49
C ASN A 131 -19.17 -17.46 0.95
N LEU A 132 -19.11 -16.89 -0.24
CA LEU A 132 -17.88 -16.33 -0.78
C LEU A 132 -17.59 -15.02 -0.05
N MET A 133 -16.50 -15.03 0.69
CA MET A 133 -15.99 -13.91 1.46
C MET A 133 -14.96 -13.17 0.63
N MET A 134 -15.23 -11.89 0.38
CA MET A 134 -14.25 -10.97 -0.18
C MET A 134 -13.53 -10.26 0.96
N MET A 135 -12.21 -10.23 0.90
CA MET A 135 -11.39 -9.46 1.82
C MET A 135 -10.49 -8.49 1.07
N ARG A 136 -10.62 -7.21 1.41
CA ARG A 136 -9.79 -6.12 0.91
C ARG A 136 -8.99 -5.57 2.08
N VAL A 137 -7.71 -5.36 1.87
CA VAL A 137 -6.77 -4.88 2.87
C VAL A 137 -6.00 -3.72 2.26
N CYS A 138 -6.01 -2.58 2.92
CA CYS A 138 -5.06 -1.52 2.61
C CYS A 138 -4.22 -1.21 3.85
N ARG A 139 -2.92 -1.07 3.63
CA ARG A 139 -2.00 -0.59 4.65
C ARG A 139 -1.20 0.59 4.17
N LEU A 140 -1.10 1.63 4.99
CA LEU A 140 -0.25 2.78 4.74
C LEU A 140 1.20 2.50 5.15
N PHE A 141 2.13 2.95 4.33
CA PHE A 141 3.56 2.89 4.58
C PHE A 141 4.21 4.24 4.29
N GLU A 142 5.25 4.55 5.07
CA GLU A 142 6.09 5.72 4.83
C GLU A 142 7.04 5.46 3.65
N PRO A 143 7.15 6.41 2.70
CA PRO A 143 8.12 6.32 1.63
C PRO A 143 9.53 6.51 2.16
N LEU A 144 10.47 5.72 1.64
CA LEU A 144 11.88 5.91 1.97
C LEU A 144 12.41 7.18 1.29
N LEU A 145 11.94 7.46 0.08
CA LEU A 145 12.40 8.55 -0.76
C LEU A 145 11.20 9.42 -1.24
N PRO A 146 10.75 10.39 -0.44
CA PRO A 146 9.57 11.21 -0.73
C PRO A 146 9.72 12.06 -2.01
N GLY A 147 10.96 12.30 -2.48
CA GLY A 147 11.27 13.07 -3.68
C GLY A 147 11.02 12.35 -5.02
N THR A 148 10.77 11.04 -5.03
CA THR A 148 10.60 10.24 -6.26
C THR A 148 9.21 10.37 -6.91
N GLY A 149 8.26 11.01 -6.23
CA GLY A 149 6.91 11.31 -6.77
C GLY A 149 5.92 10.15 -6.71
N LEU A 150 6.33 8.94 -6.31
CA LEU A 150 5.44 7.77 -6.20
C LEU A 150 4.30 7.95 -5.17
N GLY A 151 4.54 8.70 -4.10
CA GLY A 151 3.52 8.98 -3.07
C GLY A 151 2.38 9.91 -3.50
N ARG A 152 2.48 10.58 -4.66
CA ARG A 152 1.49 11.59 -5.10
C ARG A 152 0.23 11.03 -5.75
N GLN A 153 0.17 9.74 -6.06
CA GLN A 153 -0.97 9.10 -6.74
C GLN A 153 -1.89 8.30 -5.79
N LEU A 154 -1.68 8.40 -4.48
CA LEU A 154 -2.45 7.65 -3.49
C LEU A 154 -3.45 8.55 -2.75
N PRO A 155 -4.57 8.01 -2.26
CA PRO A 155 -5.70 8.81 -1.82
C PRO A 155 -5.29 9.84 -0.77
N GLU A 156 -5.83 11.03 -0.96
CA GLU A 156 -5.71 12.16 -0.05
C GLU A 156 -6.20 11.75 1.34
N GLY A 157 -5.40 12.03 2.38
CA GLY A 157 -5.67 11.65 3.77
C GLY A 157 -4.45 11.07 4.53
N SER A 158 -3.40 10.65 3.82
CA SER A 158 -2.24 10.02 4.46
C SER A 158 -0.97 10.84 4.29
N ASP A 159 -0.77 11.87 5.11
CA ASP A 159 0.50 12.54 5.53
C ASP A 159 1.81 12.14 4.80
N GLY A 160 1.86 12.22 3.46
CA GLY A 160 2.98 11.74 2.63
C GLY A 160 3.18 10.22 2.54
N GLN A 161 2.31 9.39 3.13
CA GLN A 161 2.36 7.92 3.09
C GLN A 161 1.69 7.36 1.82
N TYR A 162 2.05 6.13 1.44
CA TYR A 162 1.42 5.41 0.34
C TYR A 162 0.69 4.15 0.86
N GLY A 163 -0.52 3.91 0.36
CA GLY A 163 -1.30 2.69 0.57
C GLY A 163 -0.91 1.53 -0.32
N VAL A 164 -0.52 0.41 0.27
CA VAL A 164 -0.39 -0.90 -0.38
C VAL A 164 -1.72 -1.64 -0.23
N ARG A 165 -2.28 -2.10 -1.36
CA ARG A 165 -3.60 -2.71 -1.40
C ARG A 165 -3.54 -4.16 -1.82
N VAL A 166 -4.26 -5.00 -1.10
CA VAL A 166 -4.39 -6.43 -1.37
C VAL A 166 -5.86 -6.80 -1.35
N THR A 167 -6.25 -7.61 -2.32
CA THR A 167 -7.61 -8.07 -2.48
C THR A 167 -7.56 -9.59 -2.66
N THR A 168 -8.33 -10.31 -1.84
CA THR A 168 -8.40 -11.78 -1.84
C THR A 168 -9.82 -12.25 -1.61
N ALA A 169 -10.14 -13.46 -2.04
CA ALA A 169 -11.45 -14.06 -1.85
C ALA A 169 -11.31 -15.51 -1.37
N PHE A 170 -12.20 -15.94 -0.51
CA PHE A 170 -12.22 -17.29 0.03
C PHE A 170 -13.61 -17.74 0.41
N VAL A 171 -13.80 -19.06 0.53
CA VAL A 171 -15.06 -19.66 1.01
C VAL A 171 -14.77 -20.37 2.32
N THR A 172 -15.68 -20.22 3.29
CA THR A 172 -15.65 -20.98 4.54
C THR A 172 -16.39 -22.31 4.30
N GLU A 173 -15.67 -23.42 4.46
CA GLU A 173 -16.20 -24.76 4.20
C GLU A 173 -17.31 -25.12 5.22
N PRO A 174 -18.35 -25.88 4.79
CA PRO A 174 -19.43 -26.29 5.67
C PRO A 174 -18.96 -27.38 6.62
N ARG A 175 -19.60 -27.47 7.79
CA ARG A 175 -19.39 -28.60 8.71
C ARG A 175 -19.89 -29.88 8.05
N GLY A 176 -18.96 -30.79 7.73
CA GLY A 176 -19.21 -32.19 7.45
C GLY A 176 -18.90 -33.03 8.68
#